data_AF-A0A8S3SGJ6-F1
#
_entry.id   AF-A0A8S3SGJ6-F1
#
_cell.length_a   1.000
_cell.length_b   1.000
_cell.length_c   1.000
_cell.angle_alpha   90.00
_cell.angle_beta   90.00
_cell.angle_gamma   90.00
#
_symmetry.space_group_name_H-M   'P 1'
#
loop_
_entity.id
_entity.type
_entity.pdbx_description
1 polymer ?
#
loop_
_entity_poly.entity_id
_entity_poly.type
_entity_poly.pdbx_seq_one_letter_code
_entity_poly.pdbx_strand_id
1 'polypeptide(L)'
;MLPSGEGISVKGQVKLPLKFDKEPVVYQNFYIIDQIQHSLIIGNDFLEYNKANINYPTKTLNLYDGIAQIALISTRQNEAKTLKHIELPARKISIIPVKIPKQYIGKQIILQPSQSLQKKKSIVGAACLVSPSTQQAVMQVINPNDDKVVLNRNEIDALISEIQPNSIQNCKFTIEQKEKLRKFVDKNRNVFATDLSEIGMTDVHFHEIDTGNNPPVSLPPHRAAPNIRTEIERQVEEMLKYKIIEPSNSIWHSPVCLTRKKDNSWRFCVDYRRVNAFTSPMHATLGNMHDVFDTMGEMQPHIFSRYLKLFGY
;
A
#
# COMPACT_ATOMS: atom_id res chain seq x y z
N MET A 1 -35.64 24.91 -5.53
CA MET A 1 -35.81 24.63 -6.97
C MET A 1 -34.45 24.26 -7.53
N LEU A 2 -34.40 23.25 -8.41
CA LEU A 2 -33.20 22.97 -9.20
C LEU A 2 -32.92 24.13 -10.17
N PRO A 3 -31.71 24.23 -10.75
CA PRO A 3 -31.42 25.16 -11.84
C PRO A 3 -32.34 24.98 -13.06
N SER A 4 -33.02 23.82 -13.17
CA SER A 4 -34.04 23.50 -14.17
C SER A 4 -35.44 24.05 -13.87
N GLY A 5 -35.67 24.66 -12.70
CA GLY A 5 -36.98 25.15 -12.26
C GLY A 5 -37.89 24.09 -11.64
N GLU A 6 -37.49 22.82 -11.62
CA GLU A 6 -38.27 21.76 -10.97
C GLU A 6 -38.20 21.82 -9.43
N GLY A 7 -39.35 21.56 -8.80
CA GLY A 7 -39.50 21.46 -7.36
C GLY A 7 -38.84 20.19 -6.84
N ILE A 8 -37.99 20.33 -5.81
CA ILE A 8 -37.29 19.21 -5.20
C ILE A 8 -38.16 18.64 -4.08
N SER A 9 -38.46 17.33 -4.12
CA SER A 9 -39.23 16.65 -3.08
C SER A 9 -38.39 16.48 -1.80
N VAL A 10 -38.76 17.21 -0.75
CA VAL A 10 -38.09 17.15 0.56
C VAL A 10 -38.79 16.09 1.43
N LYS A 11 -38.04 15.06 1.83
CA LYS A 11 -38.54 13.95 2.68
C LYS A 11 -38.56 14.30 4.18
N GLY A 12 -37.79 15.31 4.59
CA GLY A 12 -37.73 15.74 5.99
C GLY A 12 -36.70 16.82 6.24
N GLN A 13 -36.56 17.23 7.50
CA GLN A 13 -35.58 18.23 7.94
C GLN A 13 -34.89 17.74 9.21
N VAL A 14 -33.57 17.92 9.27
CA VAL A 14 -32.74 17.54 10.42
C VAL A 14 -31.78 18.67 10.77
N LYS A 15 -31.62 18.97 12.06
CA LYS A 15 -30.64 19.95 12.53
C LYS A 15 -29.33 19.24 12.85
N LEU A 16 -28.27 19.53 12.10
CA LEU A 16 -26.98 18.85 12.25
C LEU A 16 -25.88 19.83 12.68
N PRO A 17 -24.96 19.39 13.56
CA PRO A 17 -23.74 20.12 13.87
C PRO A 17 -22.74 20.02 12.70
N LEU A 18 -22.32 21.17 12.19
CA LEU A 18 -21.19 21.30 11.27
C LEU A 18 -19.95 21.72 12.05
N LYS A 19 -18.90 20.91 11.97
CA LYS A 19 -17.60 21.23 12.55
C LYS A 19 -16.60 21.46 11.42
N PHE A 20 -16.04 22.66 11.36
CA PHE A 20 -15.00 23.01 10.39
C PHE A 20 -13.64 22.98 11.09
N ASP A 21 -12.87 21.91 10.84
CA ASP A 21 -11.56 21.66 11.45
C ASP A 21 -11.47 21.93 12.97
N LYS A 22 -10.98 23.10 13.38
CA LYS A 22 -10.71 23.49 14.78
C LYS A 22 -11.71 24.50 15.35
N GLU A 23 -12.69 24.90 14.55
CA GLU A 23 -13.59 26.01 14.85
C GLU A 23 -14.92 25.55 15.49
N PRO A 24 -15.69 26.47 16.11
CA PRO A 24 -16.94 26.14 16.82
C PRO A 24 -17.94 25.39 15.94
N VAL A 25 -18.71 24.52 16.61
CA VAL A 25 -19.76 23.71 16.00
C VAL A 25 -20.95 24.61 15.66
N VAL A 26 -21.28 24.69 14.37
CA VAL A 26 -22.40 25.48 13.86
C VAL A 26 -23.57 24.55 13.59
N TYR A 27 -24.71 24.79 14.23
CA TYR A 27 -25.90 23.98 13.98
C TYR A 27 -26.71 24.57 12.81
N GLN A 28 -26.83 23.80 11.73
CA GLN A 28 -27.63 24.18 10.57
C GLN A 28 -28.78 23.20 10.37
N ASN A 29 -29.91 23.71 9.90
CA ASN A 29 -31.00 22.90 9.42
C ASN A 29 -30.69 22.39 8.00
N PHE A 30 -30.71 21.07 7.84
CA PHE A 30 -30.56 20.39 6.55
C PHE A 30 -31.87 19.76 6.13
N TYR A 31 -32.18 19.85 4.85
CA TYR A 31 -33.31 19.17 4.24
C TYR A 31 -32.84 17.81 3.70
N ILE A 32 -33.60 16.76 4.01
CA ILE A 32 -33.36 15.41 3.52
C ILE A 32 -34.07 15.28 2.18
N ILE A 33 -33.29 15.03 1.14
CA ILE A 33 -33.75 14.99 -0.25
C ILE A 33 -33.39 13.62 -0.81
N ASP A 34 -34.34 13.00 -1.51
CA ASP A 34 -34.10 11.73 -2.18
C ASP A 34 -33.24 11.93 -3.44
N GLN A 35 -32.41 10.94 -3.78
CA GLN A 35 -31.68 10.89 -5.05
C GLN A 35 -30.60 11.97 -5.27
N ILE A 36 -29.98 12.51 -4.22
CA ILE A 36 -28.78 13.36 -4.39
C ILE A 36 -27.54 12.53 -4.72
N GLN A 37 -26.80 12.93 -5.77
CA GLN A 37 -25.54 12.27 -6.14
C GLN A 37 -24.39 12.56 -5.16
N HIS A 38 -24.51 13.65 -4.39
CA HIS A 38 -23.52 14.12 -3.44
C HIS A 38 -24.00 13.89 -2.01
N SER A 39 -23.09 13.51 -1.11
CA SER A 39 -23.45 13.24 0.29
C SER A 39 -23.98 14.46 1.05
N LEU A 40 -23.62 15.67 0.62
CA LEU A 40 -24.04 16.93 1.21
C LEU A 40 -23.96 18.04 0.16
N ILE A 41 -25.00 18.88 0.08
CA ILE A 41 -25.00 20.09 -0.75
C ILE A 41 -25.19 21.27 0.19
N ILE A 42 -24.26 22.22 0.13
CA ILE A 42 -24.36 23.48 0.86
C ILE A 42 -24.96 24.50 -0.10
N GLY A 43 -26.13 25.02 0.26
CA GLY A 43 -26.87 25.97 -0.56
C GLY A 43 -26.33 27.40 -0.46
N ASN A 44 -26.82 28.26 -1.36
CA ASN A 44 -26.47 29.68 -1.38
C ASN A 44 -26.94 30.40 -0.10
N ASP A 45 -28.06 29.97 0.47
CA ASP A 45 -28.60 30.42 1.75
C ASP A 45 -27.61 30.26 2.91
N PHE A 46 -26.91 29.12 2.98
CA PHE A 46 -25.84 28.90 3.94
C PHE A 46 -24.67 29.84 3.70
N LEU A 47 -24.26 30.00 2.44
CA LEU A 47 -23.10 30.82 2.07
C LEU A 47 -23.35 32.30 2.40
N GLU A 48 -24.54 32.80 2.11
CA GLU A 48 -24.96 34.17 2.45
C GLU A 48 -25.06 34.37 3.97
N TYR A 49 -25.75 33.47 4.68
CA TYR A 49 -25.91 33.57 6.13
C TYR A 49 -24.58 33.59 6.88
N ASN A 50 -23.58 32.84 6.39
CA ASN A 50 -22.27 32.73 7.03
C ASN A 50 -21.18 33.64 6.41
N LYS A 51 -21.58 34.64 5.61
CA LYS A 51 -20.66 35.59 4.93
C LYS A 51 -19.50 34.90 4.22
N ALA A 52 -19.81 33.90 3.40
CA ALA A 52 -18.83 33.14 2.67
C ALA A 52 -18.10 33.99 1.61
N ASN A 53 -16.77 34.01 1.64
CA ASN A 53 -15.93 34.56 0.59
C ASN A 53 -15.10 33.45 -0.06
N ILE A 54 -15.36 33.19 -1.34
CA ILE A 54 -14.65 32.18 -2.12
C ILE A 54 -13.51 32.82 -2.90
N ASN A 55 -12.28 32.55 -2.49
CA ASN A 55 -11.08 32.95 -3.21
C ASN A 55 -10.64 31.83 -4.18
N TYR A 56 -10.94 32.01 -5.46
CA TYR A 56 -10.59 31.05 -6.51
C TYR A 56 -9.09 30.92 -6.77
N PRO A 57 -8.29 32.01 -6.84
CA PRO A 57 -6.83 31.92 -6.96
C PRO A 57 -6.17 31.08 -5.86
N THR A 58 -6.54 31.29 -4.60
CA THR A 58 -5.96 30.56 -3.46
C THR A 58 -6.67 29.23 -3.20
N LYS A 59 -7.77 28.94 -3.90
CA LYS A 59 -8.66 27.80 -3.67
C LYS A 59 -9.07 27.72 -2.20
N THR A 60 -9.54 28.81 -1.61
CA THR A 60 -10.01 28.82 -0.21
C THR A 60 -11.39 29.45 -0.09
N LEU A 61 -12.25 28.83 0.70
CA LEU A 61 -13.52 29.35 1.18
C LEU A 61 -13.31 29.91 2.59
N ASN A 62 -13.54 31.20 2.76
CA ASN A 62 -13.53 31.87 4.04
C ASN A 62 -14.97 32.05 4.53
N LEU A 63 -15.27 31.69 5.77
CA LEU A 63 -16.56 31.87 6.43
C LEU A 63 -16.39 32.81 7.62
N TYR A 64 -17.45 33.53 7.99
CA TYR A 64 -17.49 34.46 9.14
C TYR A 64 -16.38 35.51 9.11
N ASP A 65 -16.26 36.28 8.02
CA ASP A 65 -15.27 37.35 7.90
C ASP A 65 -13.80 36.88 8.07
N GLY A 66 -13.51 35.63 7.70
CA GLY A 66 -12.16 35.06 7.68
C GLY A 66 -11.78 34.23 8.91
N ILE A 67 -12.70 34.02 9.85
CA ILE A 67 -12.47 33.20 11.04
C ILE A 67 -12.30 31.72 10.67
N ALA A 68 -13.11 31.21 9.73
CA ALA A 68 -13.01 29.83 9.26
C ALA A 68 -12.52 29.79 7.81
N GLN A 69 -11.30 29.33 7.58
CA GLN A 69 -10.72 29.15 6.24
C GLN A 69 -10.68 27.67 5.87
N ILE A 70 -11.28 27.32 4.73
CA ILE A 70 -11.43 25.95 4.23
C ILE A 70 -10.79 25.86 2.85
N ALA A 71 -9.92 24.88 2.61
CA ALA A 71 -9.36 24.65 1.28
C ALA A 71 -10.40 24.01 0.34
N LEU A 72 -10.63 24.62 -0.82
CA LEU A 72 -11.45 24.09 -1.89
C LEU A 72 -10.70 22.97 -2.62
N ILE A 73 -11.12 21.73 -2.39
CA ILE A 73 -10.58 20.56 -3.07
C ILE A 73 -11.30 20.39 -4.41
N SER A 74 -10.62 20.66 -5.53
CA SER A 74 -11.13 20.29 -6.86
C SER A 74 -10.94 18.79 -7.09
N THR A 75 -12.00 18.02 -6.92
CA THR A 75 -12.01 16.56 -6.95
C THR A 75 -11.66 15.95 -8.31
N ARG A 76 -11.82 16.68 -9.43
CA ARG A 76 -11.67 16.09 -10.79
C ARG A 76 -10.24 15.97 -11.32
N GLN A 77 -9.23 16.52 -10.64
CA GLN A 77 -7.83 16.49 -11.12
C GLN A 77 -7.00 15.33 -10.57
N ASN A 78 -7.50 14.64 -9.54
CA ASN A 78 -6.75 13.63 -8.78
C ASN A 78 -7.31 12.22 -9.00
N GLU A 79 -7.72 11.90 -10.24
CA GLU A 79 -8.36 10.64 -10.58
C GLU A 79 -7.54 9.88 -11.62
N ALA A 80 -7.34 8.59 -11.38
CA ALA A 80 -6.80 7.62 -12.33
C ALA A 80 -7.95 6.84 -12.96
N LYS A 81 -7.91 6.69 -14.29
CA LYS A 81 -9.02 6.14 -15.08
C LYS A 81 -8.67 4.85 -15.79
N THR A 82 -9.63 3.95 -15.98
CA THR A 82 -9.40 2.68 -16.70
C THR A 82 -8.92 2.96 -18.12
N LEU A 83 -7.79 2.37 -18.50
CA LEU A 83 -7.19 2.66 -19.80
C LEU A 83 -7.93 1.97 -20.96
N LYS A 84 -8.52 0.80 -20.70
CA LYS A 84 -9.23 -0.03 -21.68
C LYS A 84 -10.36 -0.80 -21.00
N HIS A 85 -11.27 -1.35 -21.81
CA HIS A 85 -12.29 -2.27 -21.32
C HIS A 85 -11.63 -3.55 -20.76
N ILE A 86 -12.00 -3.95 -19.54
CA ILE A 86 -11.41 -5.10 -18.85
C ILE A 86 -12.52 -5.89 -18.16
N GLU A 87 -12.51 -7.21 -18.34
CA GLU A 87 -13.37 -8.13 -17.59
C GLU A 87 -12.56 -8.73 -16.44
N LEU A 88 -13.08 -8.60 -15.23
CA LEU A 88 -12.51 -9.17 -14.01
C LEU A 88 -13.23 -10.48 -13.71
N PRO A 89 -12.53 -11.63 -13.75
CA PRO A 89 -13.12 -12.91 -13.39
C PRO A 89 -13.62 -12.94 -11.95
N ALA A 90 -14.64 -13.75 -11.68
CA ALA A 90 -15.15 -14.01 -10.34
C ALA A 90 -14.06 -14.56 -9.40
N ARG A 91 -14.12 -14.17 -8.13
CA ARG A 91 -13.23 -14.64 -7.03
C ARG A 91 -11.73 -14.58 -7.34
N LYS A 92 -11.29 -13.64 -8.20
CA LYS A 92 -9.91 -13.58 -8.68
C LYS A 92 -9.27 -12.21 -8.51
N ILE A 93 -7.99 -12.24 -8.19
CA ILE A 93 -7.10 -11.09 -8.22
C ILE A 93 -6.71 -10.79 -9.67
N SER A 94 -6.87 -9.53 -10.07
CA SER A 94 -6.58 -9.03 -11.41
C SER A 94 -5.78 -7.73 -11.33
N ILE A 95 -4.99 -7.47 -12.38
CA ILE A 95 -4.22 -6.23 -12.51
C ILE A 95 -4.89 -5.36 -13.55
N ILE A 96 -5.24 -4.13 -13.17
CA ILE A 96 -5.90 -3.17 -14.05
C ILE A 96 -4.94 -2.02 -14.42
N PRO A 97 -4.70 -1.77 -15.72
CA PRO A 97 -3.99 -0.57 -16.17
C PRO A 97 -4.86 0.66 -16.02
N VAL A 98 -4.33 1.67 -15.33
CA VAL A 98 -4.96 2.97 -15.12
C VAL A 98 -4.14 4.07 -15.78
N LYS A 99 -4.84 5.04 -16.37
CA LYS A 99 -4.26 6.25 -16.96
C LYS A 99 -4.05 7.29 -15.88
N ILE A 100 -2.82 7.77 -15.78
CA ILE A 100 -2.37 8.78 -14.82
C ILE A 100 -2.28 10.15 -15.50
N PRO A 101 -2.78 11.24 -14.88
CA PRO A 101 -2.60 12.60 -15.37
C PRO A 101 -1.12 13.00 -15.49
N LYS A 102 -0.78 13.80 -16.51
CA LYS A 102 0.60 14.23 -16.81
C LYS A 102 1.32 14.89 -15.62
N GLN A 103 0.58 15.57 -14.75
CA GLN A 103 1.12 16.30 -13.59
C GLN A 103 1.79 15.40 -12.54
N TYR A 104 1.58 14.08 -12.59
CA TYR A 104 2.14 13.11 -11.65
C TYR A 104 3.34 12.33 -12.19
N ILE A 105 3.74 12.54 -13.45
CA ILE A 105 4.90 11.87 -14.04
C ILE A 105 6.16 12.30 -13.28
N GLY A 106 6.97 11.32 -12.85
CA GLY A 106 8.20 11.57 -12.08
C GLY A 106 8.00 11.87 -10.59
N LYS A 107 6.76 11.78 -10.08
CA LYS A 107 6.45 11.97 -8.65
C LYS A 107 6.11 10.65 -7.97
N GLN A 108 6.29 10.54 -6.66
CA GLN A 108 5.74 9.42 -5.89
C GLN A 108 4.26 9.67 -5.59
N ILE A 109 3.39 8.74 -5.99
CA ILE A 109 1.95 8.85 -5.80
C ILE A 109 1.39 7.56 -5.18
N ILE A 110 0.35 7.69 -4.37
CA ILE A 110 -0.47 6.58 -3.91
C ILE A 110 -1.72 6.53 -4.79
N LEU A 111 -1.99 5.37 -5.38
CA LEU A 111 -3.25 5.07 -6.01
C LEU A 111 -4.12 4.37 -4.99
N GLN A 112 -5.25 4.97 -4.64
CA GLN A 112 -6.26 4.37 -3.78
C GLN A 112 -7.46 3.97 -4.62
N PRO A 113 -8.07 2.80 -4.40
CA PRO A 113 -9.25 2.42 -5.15
C PRO A 113 -10.40 3.41 -4.90
N SER A 114 -11.12 3.77 -5.95
CA SER A 114 -12.20 4.74 -5.85
C SER A 114 -13.39 4.17 -5.07
N GLN A 115 -14.16 5.06 -4.44
CA GLN A 115 -15.41 4.64 -3.79
C GLN A 115 -16.42 4.06 -4.80
N SER A 116 -16.34 4.47 -6.07
CA SER A 116 -17.19 3.91 -7.13
C SER A 116 -16.85 2.44 -7.38
N LEU A 117 -15.56 2.08 -7.40
CA LEU A 117 -15.10 0.71 -7.57
C LEU A 117 -15.56 -0.19 -6.41
N GLN A 118 -15.46 0.34 -5.19
CA GLN A 118 -15.83 -0.39 -3.97
C GLN A 118 -17.34 -0.48 -3.74
N LYS A 119 -18.08 0.62 -3.88
CA LYS A 119 -19.52 0.68 -3.52
C LYS A 119 -20.45 0.30 -4.67
N LYS A 120 -20.12 0.64 -5.92
CA LYS A 120 -21.01 0.37 -7.06
C LYS A 120 -20.74 -0.97 -7.72
N LYS A 121 -19.49 -1.41 -7.72
CA LYS A 121 -19.06 -2.65 -8.40
C LYS A 121 -18.61 -3.76 -7.44
N SER A 122 -18.64 -3.50 -6.13
CA SER A 122 -18.22 -4.45 -5.08
C SER A 122 -16.82 -5.02 -5.32
N ILE A 123 -15.92 -4.25 -5.94
CA ILE A 123 -14.53 -4.64 -6.20
C ILE A 123 -13.66 -4.02 -5.11
N VAL A 124 -12.81 -4.83 -4.50
CA VAL A 124 -11.84 -4.36 -3.52
C VAL A 124 -10.51 -4.13 -4.23
N GLY A 125 -9.93 -2.95 -4.10
CA GLY A 125 -8.58 -2.67 -4.62
C GLY A 125 -7.57 -2.55 -3.50
N ALA A 126 -6.31 -2.87 -3.79
CA ALA A 126 -5.21 -2.54 -2.88
C ALA A 126 -4.70 -1.12 -3.19
N ALA A 127 -4.48 -0.32 -2.16
CA ALA A 127 -3.75 0.93 -2.34
C ALA A 127 -2.30 0.61 -2.77
N CYS A 128 -1.80 1.25 -3.82
CA CYS A 128 -0.44 1.01 -4.31
C CYS A 128 0.37 2.30 -4.39
N LEU A 129 1.64 2.21 -3.99
CA LEU A 129 2.64 3.24 -4.20
C LEU A 129 3.22 3.10 -5.60
N VAL A 130 3.15 4.16 -6.40
CA VAL A 130 3.61 4.17 -7.79
C VAL A 130 4.47 5.40 -8.05
N SER A 131 5.56 5.22 -8.78
CA SER A 131 6.38 6.30 -9.33
C SER A 131 6.28 6.27 -10.86
N PRO A 132 5.24 6.87 -11.46
CA PRO A 132 4.96 6.71 -12.88
C PRO A 132 6.01 7.43 -13.73
N SER A 133 6.72 6.67 -14.57
CA SER A 133 7.58 7.19 -15.65
C SER A 133 6.78 7.58 -16.90
N THR A 134 5.53 7.11 -17.01
CA THR A 134 4.61 7.38 -18.13
C THR A 134 3.21 7.70 -17.60
N GLN A 135 2.25 8.06 -18.47
CA GLN A 135 0.83 8.23 -18.09
C GLN A 135 0.10 6.91 -17.79
N GLN A 136 0.82 5.81 -17.58
CA GLN A 136 0.24 4.51 -17.32
C GLN A 136 0.79 3.95 -16.01
N ALA A 137 -0.10 3.44 -15.19
CA ALA A 137 0.20 2.70 -13.98
C ALA A 137 -0.68 1.46 -13.91
N VAL A 138 -0.37 0.56 -12.99
CA VAL A 138 -1.16 -0.63 -12.73
C VAL A 138 -1.62 -0.65 -11.28
N MET A 139 -2.84 -1.12 -11.06
CA MET A 139 -3.41 -1.34 -9.73
C MET A 139 -3.90 -2.78 -9.63
N GLN A 140 -3.75 -3.38 -8.44
CA GLN A 140 -4.24 -4.71 -8.15
C GLN A 140 -5.63 -4.62 -7.51
N VAL A 141 -6.57 -5.36 -8.08
CA VAL A 141 -7.95 -5.43 -7.62
C VAL A 141 -8.37 -6.89 -7.44
N ILE A 142 -9.24 -7.15 -6.50
CA ILE A 142 -9.91 -8.43 -6.31
C ILE A 142 -11.40 -8.25 -6.59
N ASN A 143 -11.94 -9.13 -7.41
CA ASN A 143 -13.38 -9.29 -7.55
C ASN A 143 -13.85 -10.36 -6.55
N PRO A 144 -14.45 -10.00 -5.41
CA PRO A 144 -14.96 -10.97 -4.45
C PRO A 144 -16.28 -11.61 -4.89
N ASN A 145 -16.94 -11.09 -5.93
CA ASN A 145 -18.23 -11.57 -6.38
C ASN A 145 -18.10 -12.92 -7.10
N ASP A 146 -19.23 -13.66 -7.12
CA ASP A 146 -19.39 -14.92 -7.87
C ASP A 146 -19.52 -14.72 -9.38
N ASP A 147 -19.84 -13.51 -9.81
CA ASP A 147 -19.95 -13.13 -11.20
C ASP A 147 -18.76 -12.28 -11.67
N LYS A 148 -18.53 -12.31 -12.98
CA LYS A 148 -17.54 -11.43 -13.61
C LYS A 148 -17.99 -9.97 -13.54
N VAL A 149 -17.04 -9.06 -13.30
CA VAL A 149 -17.31 -7.62 -13.27
C VAL A 149 -16.56 -6.91 -14.39
N VAL A 150 -17.25 -6.04 -15.12
CA VAL A 150 -16.69 -5.32 -16.26
C VAL A 150 -16.31 -3.90 -15.86
N LEU A 151 -15.09 -3.48 -16.20
CA LEU A 151 -14.62 -2.10 -16.12
C LEU A 151 -14.58 -1.47 -17.51
N ASN A 152 -15.26 -0.34 -17.68
CA ASN A 152 -15.31 0.38 -18.95
C ASN A 152 -14.15 1.36 -19.07
N ARG A 153 -13.75 1.65 -20.31
CA ARG A 153 -12.73 2.67 -20.58
C ARG A 153 -13.17 4.03 -20.01
N ASN A 154 -12.23 4.74 -19.39
CA ASN A 154 -12.41 6.05 -18.76
C ASN A 154 -13.27 6.06 -17.47
N GLU A 155 -13.61 4.91 -16.89
CA GLU A 155 -14.19 4.87 -15.56
C GLU A 155 -13.16 5.25 -14.48
N ILE A 156 -13.63 5.83 -13.38
CA ILE A 156 -12.77 6.27 -12.27
C ILE A 156 -12.49 5.06 -11.38
N ASP A 157 -11.31 4.48 -11.49
CA ASP A 157 -10.91 3.30 -10.72
C ASP A 157 -10.13 3.66 -9.47
N ALA A 158 -9.38 4.77 -9.51
CA ALA A 158 -8.54 5.15 -8.39
C ALA A 158 -8.44 6.66 -8.18
N LEU A 159 -8.29 7.05 -6.92
CA LEU A 159 -7.91 8.38 -6.48
C LEU A 159 -6.39 8.43 -6.35
N ILE A 160 -5.81 9.56 -6.76
CA ILE A 160 -4.38 9.80 -6.73
C ILE A 160 -4.08 10.76 -5.57
N SER A 161 -3.25 10.34 -4.63
CA SER A 161 -2.65 11.23 -3.65
C SER A 161 -1.14 11.32 -3.91
N GLU A 162 -0.64 12.54 -4.12
CA GLU A 162 0.79 12.77 -4.24
C GLU A 162 1.46 12.64 -2.88
N ILE A 163 2.49 11.81 -2.81
CA ILE A 163 3.39 11.81 -1.67
C ILE A 163 4.32 13.00 -1.86
N GLN A 164 4.04 14.09 -1.14
CA GLN A 164 5.02 15.15 -1.06
C GLN A 164 6.27 14.61 -0.36
N PRO A 165 7.49 14.99 -0.79
CA PRO A 165 8.74 14.50 -0.19
C PRO A 165 8.85 14.72 1.33
N ASN A 166 7.99 15.55 1.92
CA ASN A 166 7.86 15.75 3.36
C ASN A 166 6.83 14.82 4.05
N SER A 167 6.34 13.75 3.41
CA SER A 167 5.22 12.93 3.93
C SER A 167 5.56 12.08 5.16
N ILE A 168 6.84 11.89 5.50
CA ILE A 168 7.22 11.34 6.82
C ILE A 168 6.99 12.36 7.94
N GLN A 169 6.94 13.67 7.63
CA GLN A 169 6.51 14.70 8.57
C GLN A 169 4.99 14.85 8.66
N ASN A 170 4.20 14.24 7.77
CA ASN A 170 2.74 14.43 7.70
C ASN A 170 1.91 13.16 7.99
N CYS A 171 2.40 12.28 8.84
CA CYS A 171 1.45 11.61 9.73
C CYS A 171 0.76 12.70 10.56
N LYS A 172 -0.58 12.64 10.75
CA LYS A 172 -1.32 13.50 11.69
C LYS A 172 -0.96 13.16 13.14
N PHE A 173 0.33 13.12 13.44
CA PHE A 173 0.85 13.01 14.77
C PHE A 173 1.00 14.42 15.32
N THR A 174 0.39 14.68 16.47
CA THR A 174 0.78 15.83 17.28
C THR A 174 2.30 15.78 17.52
N ILE A 175 2.92 16.94 17.81
CA ILE A 175 4.36 17.01 18.14
C ILE A 175 4.71 15.96 19.21
N GLU A 176 3.82 15.77 20.19
CA GLU A 176 3.94 14.75 21.22
C GLU A 176 3.89 13.31 20.69
N GLN A 177 3.01 13.01 19.73
CA GLN A 177 2.92 11.67 19.12
C GLN A 177 4.14 11.36 18.25
N LYS A 178 4.71 12.36 17.55
CA LYS A 178 5.97 12.19 16.80
C LYS A 178 7.13 11.91 17.74
N GLU A 179 7.21 12.64 18.85
CA GLU A 179 8.19 12.40 19.90
C GLU A 179 8.03 11.01 20.53
N LYS A 180 6.79 10.58 20.82
CA LYS A 180 6.52 9.22 21.31
C LYS A 180 6.93 8.15 20.31
N LEU A 181 6.61 8.32 19.03
CA LEU A 181 6.99 7.38 17.97
C LEU A 181 8.50 7.33 17.79
N ARG A 182 9.17 8.49 17.77
CA ARG A 182 10.63 8.56 17.69
C ARG A 182 11.28 7.85 18.87
N LYS A 183 10.85 8.15 20.11
CA LYS A 183 11.31 7.45 21.31
C LYS A 183 11.05 5.94 21.24
N PHE A 184 9.93 5.52 20.66
CA PHE A 184 9.62 4.11 20.47
C PHE A 184 10.55 3.44 19.43
N VAL A 185 10.79 4.08 18.28
CA VAL A 185 11.68 3.56 17.24
C VAL A 185 13.11 3.53 17.75
N ASP A 186 13.58 4.60 18.40
CA ASP A 186 14.92 4.69 18.98
C ASP A 186 15.11 3.62 20.06
N LYS A 187 14.10 3.40 20.92
CA LYS A 187 14.12 2.34 21.94
C LYS A 187 14.21 0.93 21.33
N ASN A 188 13.62 0.71 20.17
CA ASN A 188 13.55 -0.60 19.51
C ASN A 188 14.41 -0.66 18.24
N ARG A 189 15.43 0.21 18.10
CA ARG A 189 16.22 0.34 16.86
C ARG A 189 16.89 -0.97 16.46
N ASN A 190 17.28 -1.77 17.44
CA ASN A 190 17.90 -3.09 17.30
C ASN A 190 16.97 -4.17 16.71
N VAL A 191 15.65 -3.94 16.65
CA VAL A 191 14.67 -4.86 16.04
C VAL A 191 14.55 -4.62 14.53
N PHE A 192 15.05 -3.50 14.02
CA PHE A 192 14.99 -3.13 12.61
C PHE A 192 16.37 -3.33 12.00
N ALA A 193 16.46 -4.10 10.93
CA ALA A 193 17.66 -4.19 10.09
C ALA A 193 17.37 -3.47 8.77
N THR A 194 18.21 -2.50 8.41
CA THR A 194 18.11 -1.81 7.10
C THR A 194 19.00 -2.43 6.03
N ASP A 195 20.04 -3.15 6.43
CA ASP A 195 20.98 -3.84 5.55
C ASP A 195 21.49 -5.14 6.19
N LEU A 196 22.34 -5.84 5.44
CA LEU A 196 22.97 -7.09 5.85
C LEU A 196 23.86 -6.97 7.09
N SER A 197 24.44 -5.80 7.34
CA SER A 197 25.34 -5.55 8.46
C SER A 197 24.62 -5.45 9.80
N GLU A 198 23.32 -5.14 9.76
CA GLU A 198 22.45 -5.01 10.93
C GLU A 198 21.71 -6.31 11.29
N ILE A 199 21.95 -7.40 10.55
CA ILE A 199 21.31 -8.68 10.82
C ILE A 199 21.89 -9.29 12.10
N GLY A 200 21.01 -9.53 13.08
CA GLY A 200 21.35 -10.23 14.32
C GLY A 200 21.30 -11.76 14.18
N MET A 201 21.87 -12.44 15.16
CA MET A 201 21.81 -13.90 15.33
C MET A 201 20.91 -14.24 16.52
N THR A 202 20.26 -15.41 16.48
CA THR A 202 19.54 -15.97 17.63
C THR A 202 20.16 -17.30 18.02
N ASP A 203 20.29 -17.52 19.32
CA ASP A 203 20.72 -18.76 19.97
C ASP A 203 19.53 -19.55 20.53
N VAL A 204 18.29 -19.06 20.33
CA VAL A 204 17.06 -19.66 20.86
C VAL A 204 16.69 -20.95 20.13
N HIS A 205 16.90 -20.99 18.82
CA HIS A 205 16.59 -22.15 18.00
C HIS A 205 17.56 -22.29 16.84
N PHE A 206 18.05 -23.51 16.64
CA PHE A 206 18.94 -23.87 15.55
C PHE A 206 18.14 -24.66 14.52
N HIS A 207 18.30 -24.29 13.24
CA HIS A 207 17.67 -25.03 12.16
C HIS A 207 18.51 -26.28 11.85
N GLU A 208 17.98 -27.45 12.19
CA GLU A 208 18.59 -28.74 11.86
C GLU A 208 18.02 -29.27 10.53
N ILE A 209 18.91 -29.76 9.66
CA ILE A 209 18.56 -30.32 8.35
C ILE A 209 18.75 -31.84 8.44
N ASP A 210 17.65 -32.56 8.66
CA ASP A 210 17.66 -34.03 8.65
C ASP A 210 17.81 -34.55 7.21
N THR A 211 18.95 -35.18 6.93
CA THR A 211 19.25 -35.83 5.63
C THR A 211 19.16 -37.36 5.70
N GLY A 212 18.73 -37.92 6.84
CA GLY A 212 18.68 -39.35 7.08
C GLY A 212 20.04 -40.05 6.87
N ASN A 213 20.01 -41.24 6.28
CA ASN A 213 21.20 -42.04 5.97
C ASN A 213 21.74 -41.81 4.55
N ASN A 214 21.40 -40.67 3.91
CA ASN A 214 21.83 -40.39 2.55
C ASN A 214 23.32 -40.00 2.48
N PRO A 215 24.05 -40.40 1.43
CA PRO A 215 25.43 -40.00 1.26
C PRO A 215 25.55 -38.49 0.97
N PRO A 216 26.70 -37.86 1.31
CA PRO A 216 26.95 -36.46 1.02
C PRO A 216 26.79 -36.08 -0.46
N VAL A 217 26.13 -34.96 -0.69
CA VAL A 217 26.05 -34.33 -2.01
C VAL A 217 27.25 -33.42 -2.20
N SER A 218 28.12 -33.75 -3.16
CA SER A 218 29.19 -32.86 -3.63
C SER A 218 29.03 -32.62 -5.12
N LEU A 219 28.60 -31.40 -5.46
CA LEU A 219 28.40 -30.96 -6.84
C LEU A 219 29.49 -29.96 -7.24
N PRO A 220 29.99 -29.99 -8.47
CA PRO A 220 30.98 -29.00 -8.91
C PRO A 220 30.34 -27.62 -9.05
N PRO A 221 31.09 -26.53 -8.80
CA PRO A 221 30.64 -25.17 -9.10
C PRO A 221 30.23 -25.01 -10.58
N HIS A 222 29.20 -24.21 -10.83
CA HIS A 222 28.82 -23.87 -12.20
C HIS A 222 29.88 -23.03 -12.89
N ARG A 223 30.04 -23.22 -14.21
CA ARG A 223 30.89 -22.32 -15.01
C ARG A 223 30.25 -20.94 -15.04
N ALA A 224 30.98 -19.94 -14.54
CA ALA A 224 30.58 -18.55 -14.54
C ALA A 224 31.52 -17.72 -15.43
N ALA A 225 30.97 -16.72 -16.11
CA ALA A 225 31.78 -15.71 -16.79
C ALA A 225 32.60 -14.90 -15.77
N PRO A 226 33.75 -14.32 -16.14
CA PRO A 226 34.63 -13.61 -15.20
C PRO A 226 33.92 -12.53 -14.37
N ASN A 227 33.04 -11.74 -14.99
CA ASN A 227 32.25 -10.71 -14.32
C ASN A 227 31.26 -11.28 -13.28
N ILE A 228 30.65 -12.43 -13.55
CA ILE A 228 29.75 -13.12 -12.63
C ILE A 228 30.55 -13.66 -11.45
N ARG A 229 31.74 -14.22 -11.70
CA ARG A 229 32.63 -14.72 -10.66
C ARG A 229 33.09 -13.61 -9.71
N THR A 230 33.48 -12.45 -10.25
CA THR A 230 33.84 -11.29 -9.42
C THR A 230 32.69 -10.84 -8.53
N GLU A 231 31.45 -10.86 -9.03
CA GLU A 231 30.28 -10.52 -8.21
C GLU A 231 29.99 -11.57 -7.13
N ILE A 232 30.18 -12.86 -7.42
CA ILE A 232 30.08 -13.94 -6.43
C ILE A 232 31.10 -13.70 -5.30
N GLU A 233 32.37 -13.46 -5.66
CA GLU A 233 33.44 -13.22 -4.70
C GLU A 233 33.15 -12.00 -3.82
N ARG A 234 32.69 -10.89 -4.42
CA ARG A 234 32.27 -9.68 -3.68
C ARG A 234 31.17 -9.96 -2.65
N GLN A 235 30.11 -10.68 -3.03
CA GLN A 235 29.02 -11.00 -2.10
C GLN A 235 29.44 -12.01 -1.01
N VAL A 236 30.34 -12.95 -1.32
CA VAL A 236 30.92 -13.87 -0.33
C VAL A 236 31.72 -13.10 0.72
N GLU A 237 32.58 -12.16 0.30
CA GLU A 237 33.35 -11.31 1.21
C GLU A 237 32.44 -10.48 2.14
N GLU A 238 31.35 -9.91 1.59
CA GLU A 238 30.35 -9.21 2.40
C GLU A 238 29.70 -10.12 3.44
N MET A 239 29.23 -11.31 3.03
CA MET A 239 28.60 -12.26 3.96
C MET A 239 29.57 -12.79 5.03
N LEU A 240 30.85 -13.01 4.69
CA LEU A 240 31.90 -13.36 5.66
C LEU A 240 32.14 -12.22 6.65
N LYS A 241 32.25 -10.98 6.15
CA LYS A 241 32.41 -9.78 6.98
C LYS A 241 31.24 -9.60 7.95
N TYR A 242 30.03 -9.89 7.51
CA TYR A 242 28.80 -9.81 8.32
C TYR A 242 28.50 -11.08 9.13
N LYS A 243 29.42 -12.07 9.14
CA LYS A 243 29.28 -13.33 9.90
C LYS A 243 28.01 -14.12 9.58
N ILE A 244 27.54 -14.02 8.34
CA ILE A 244 26.38 -14.78 7.83
C ILE A 244 26.83 -16.18 7.39
N ILE A 245 28.05 -16.27 6.87
CA ILE A 245 28.70 -17.52 6.47
C ILE A 245 30.09 -17.60 7.10
N GLU A 246 30.65 -18.80 7.12
CA GLU A 246 32.02 -19.06 7.54
C GLU A 246 32.69 -20.07 6.59
N PRO A 247 34.04 -20.07 6.48
CA PRO A 247 34.75 -21.10 5.76
C PRO A 247 34.49 -22.48 6.38
N SER A 248 34.23 -23.49 5.56
CA SER A 248 34.00 -24.87 6.02
C SER A 248 34.81 -25.88 5.22
N ASN A 249 35.17 -26.99 5.87
CA ASN A 249 35.79 -28.17 5.25
C ASN A 249 34.74 -29.28 5.02
N SER A 250 33.51 -28.89 4.68
CA SER A 250 32.38 -29.82 4.57
C SER A 250 32.57 -30.78 3.40
N ILE A 251 32.19 -32.04 3.61
CA ILE A 251 32.05 -33.04 2.55
C ILE A 251 30.80 -32.84 1.68
N TRP A 252 29.92 -31.91 2.10
CA TRP A 252 28.74 -31.48 1.35
C TRP A 252 29.03 -30.17 0.60
N HIS A 253 28.71 -30.14 -0.68
CA HIS A 253 28.93 -28.99 -1.56
C HIS A 253 27.74 -28.78 -2.51
N SER A 254 27.16 -27.57 -2.46
CA SER A 254 26.11 -27.11 -3.38
C SER A 254 26.61 -25.89 -4.16
N PRO A 255 26.41 -25.83 -5.48
CA PRO A 255 26.97 -24.77 -6.30
C PRO A 255 26.19 -23.47 -6.14
N VAL A 256 26.88 -22.34 -6.32
CA VAL A 256 26.28 -21.01 -6.31
C VAL A 256 25.79 -20.65 -7.70
N CYS A 257 24.64 -19.98 -7.77
CA CYS A 257 24.11 -19.36 -8.98
C CYS A 257 23.69 -17.91 -8.70
N LEU A 258 23.94 -17.02 -9.66
CA LEU A 258 23.44 -15.65 -9.61
C LEU A 258 22.17 -15.52 -10.44
N THR A 259 21.14 -14.90 -9.88
CA THR A 259 19.91 -14.58 -10.60
C THR A 259 19.70 -13.06 -10.64
N ARG A 260 19.14 -12.53 -11.73
CA ARG A 260 18.84 -11.10 -11.85
C ARG A 260 17.56 -10.77 -11.10
N LYS A 261 17.60 -9.75 -10.25
CA LYS A 261 16.42 -9.10 -9.68
C LYS A 261 15.80 -8.12 -10.69
N LYS A 262 14.58 -7.67 -10.39
CA LYS A 262 13.85 -6.67 -11.21
C LYS A 262 14.56 -5.31 -11.30
N ASP A 263 15.32 -4.95 -10.27
CA ASP A 263 16.15 -3.74 -10.22
C ASP A 263 17.51 -3.91 -10.92
N ASN A 264 17.68 -4.98 -11.68
CA ASN A 264 18.94 -5.40 -12.30
C ASN A 264 20.08 -5.74 -11.32
N SER A 265 19.88 -5.75 -10.01
CA SER A 265 20.90 -6.26 -9.08
C SER A 265 21.01 -7.79 -9.16
N TRP A 266 22.14 -8.33 -8.71
CA TRP A 266 22.35 -9.78 -8.65
C TRP A 266 21.88 -10.32 -7.30
N ARG A 267 21.15 -11.44 -7.31
CA ARG A 267 20.81 -12.22 -6.13
C ARG A 267 21.72 -13.44 -6.06
N PHE A 268 22.45 -13.56 -4.96
CA PHE A 268 23.20 -14.76 -4.60
C PHE A 268 22.24 -15.88 -4.22
N CYS A 269 22.28 -16.99 -4.95
CA CYS A 269 21.47 -18.17 -4.68
C CYS A 269 22.39 -19.38 -4.59
N VAL A 270 22.08 -20.30 -3.68
CA VAL A 270 22.75 -21.60 -3.60
C VAL A 270 21.77 -22.65 -4.10
N ASP A 271 22.22 -23.52 -4.99
CA ASP A 271 21.37 -24.57 -5.57
C ASP A 271 21.26 -25.76 -4.62
N TYR A 272 20.35 -25.67 -3.66
CA TYR A 272 20.07 -26.74 -2.71
C TYR A 272 19.13 -27.83 -3.25
N ARG A 273 18.77 -27.85 -4.54
CA ARG A 273 17.76 -28.80 -5.07
C ARG A 273 18.11 -30.26 -4.78
N ARG A 274 19.38 -30.64 -4.88
CA ARG A 274 19.83 -32.02 -4.60
C ARG A 274 19.91 -32.34 -3.12
N VAL A 275 20.22 -31.36 -2.27
CA VAL A 275 20.18 -31.52 -0.81
C VAL A 275 18.73 -31.64 -0.34
N ASN A 276 17.85 -30.75 -0.81
CA ASN A 276 16.43 -30.74 -0.49
C ASN A 276 15.71 -32.04 -0.90
N ALA A 277 16.21 -32.77 -1.90
CA ALA A 277 15.67 -34.08 -2.28
C ALA A 277 15.95 -35.18 -1.24
N PHE A 278 16.96 -35.00 -0.39
CA PHE A 278 17.31 -35.91 0.70
C PHE A 278 16.83 -35.43 2.07
N THR A 279 16.38 -34.17 2.15
CA THR A 279 15.92 -33.59 3.41
C THR A 279 14.49 -34.01 3.74
N SER A 280 14.28 -34.48 4.97
CA SER A 280 12.94 -34.73 5.52
C SER A 280 12.17 -33.41 5.62
N PRO A 281 10.97 -33.27 5.03
CA PRO A 281 10.22 -32.02 5.08
C PRO A 281 9.70 -31.77 6.51
N MET A 282 9.97 -30.58 7.03
CA MET A 282 9.37 -30.13 8.29
C MET A 282 7.90 -29.74 8.03
N HIS A 283 6.98 -30.56 8.53
CA HIS A 283 5.54 -30.26 8.46
C HIS A 283 5.15 -29.26 9.54
N ALA A 284 5.21 -27.97 9.21
CA ALA A 284 4.57 -26.92 10.00
C ALA A 284 3.19 -26.64 9.42
N THR A 285 2.12 -26.90 10.19
CA THR A 285 0.77 -26.48 9.81
C THR A 285 0.66 -24.98 10.00
N LEU A 286 0.76 -24.24 8.89
CA LEU A 286 0.35 -22.84 8.88
C LEU A 286 -1.17 -22.79 9.03
N GLY A 287 -1.66 -21.96 9.97
CA GLY A 287 -3.10 -21.77 10.15
C GLY A 287 -3.77 -21.32 8.85
N ASN A 288 -5.02 -21.73 8.64
CA ASN A 288 -5.80 -21.28 7.50
C ASN A 288 -5.96 -19.76 7.57
N MET A 289 -5.68 -19.09 6.46
CA MET A 289 -5.79 -17.64 6.37
C MET A 289 -7.20 -17.14 6.70
N HIS A 290 -8.24 -17.92 6.37
CA HIS A 290 -9.62 -17.60 6.73
C HIS A 290 -9.82 -17.54 8.24
N ASP A 291 -9.40 -18.57 8.98
CA ASP A 291 -9.49 -18.63 10.43
C ASP A 291 -8.74 -17.45 11.09
N VAL A 292 -7.59 -17.06 10.53
CA VAL A 292 -6.85 -15.88 11.00
C VAL A 292 -7.65 -14.59 10.76
N PHE A 293 -8.31 -14.45 9.61
CA PHE A 293 -9.16 -13.29 9.32
C PHE A 293 -10.45 -13.27 10.15
N ASP A 294 -11.05 -14.42 10.40
CA ASP A 294 -12.26 -14.53 11.22
C ASP A 294 -11.94 -14.15 12.67
N THR A 295 -10.83 -14.67 13.22
CA THR A 295 -10.33 -14.28 14.54
C THR A 295 -10.04 -12.78 14.59
N MET A 296 -9.42 -12.22 13.55
CA MET A 296 -9.20 -10.77 13.46
C MET A 296 -10.51 -9.99 13.38
N GLY A 297 -11.52 -10.50 12.66
CA GLY A 297 -12.84 -9.88 12.53
C GLY A 297 -13.62 -9.85 13.84
N GLU A 298 -13.56 -10.94 14.60
CA GLU A 298 -14.17 -11.05 15.94
C GLU A 298 -13.58 -10.05 16.92
N MET A 299 -12.26 -9.83 16.87
CA MET A 299 -11.58 -8.87 17.73
C MET A 299 -11.88 -7.39 17.40
N GLN A 300 -12.53 -7.10 16.28
CA GLN A 300 -12.86 -5.75 15.79
C GLN A 300 -11.71 -4.72 15.94
N PRO A 301 -10.47 -5.03 15.51
CA PRO A 301 -9.34 -4.14 15.72
C PRO A 301 -9.49 -2.85 14.92
N HIS A 302 -9.24 -1.72 15.57
CA HIS A 302 -9.28 -0.39 14.95
C HIS A 302 -7.97 -0.02 14.22
N ILE A 303 -6.87 -0.70 14.55
CA ILE A 303 -5.53 -0.41 14.02
C ILE A 303 -4.90 -1.71 13.56
N PHE A 304 -4.44 -1.74 12.31
CA PHE A 304 -3.63 -2.81 11.77
C PHE A 304 -2.21 -2.31 11.57
N SER A 305 -1.24 -3.06 12.06
CA SER A 305 0.17 -2.87 11.74
C SER A 305 0.71 -4.14 11.10
N ARG A 306 1.58 -3.98 10.12
CA ARG A 306 2.26 -5.10 9.46
C ARG A 306 3.75 -4.95 9.67
N TYR A 307 4.38 -5.98 10.24
CA TYR A 307 5.82 -6.08 10.23
C TYR A 307 6.26 -6.67 8.88
N LEU A 308 6.90 -5.87 8.04
CA LEU A 308 7.52 -6.32 6.80
C LEU A 308 9.01 -6.57 7.07
N LYS A 309 9.41 -7.84 7.15
CA LYS A 309 10.82 -8.22 7.05
C LYS A 309 11.25 -7.92 5.62
N LEU A 310 12.05 -6.86 5.43
CA LEU A 310 12.47 -6.36 4.11
C LEU A 310 13.51 -7.24 3.39
N PHE A 311 13.88 -8.38 3.97
CA PHE A 311 14.81 -9.32 3.35
C PHE A 311 14.09 -10.61 2.94
N GLY A 312 13.62 -10.61 1.69
CA GLY A 312 13.46 -11.84 0.93
C GLY A 312 14.80 -12.20 0.30
N TYR A 313 15.56 -13.05 1.01
CA TYR A 313 16.55 -13.90 0.36
C TYR A 313 15.81 -14.94 -0.49
#